data_AF-E3GKZ1-F1
#
_entry.id   AF-E3GKZ1-F1
#
_cell.length_a   1.000
_cell.length_b   1.000
_cell.length_c   1.000
_cell.angle_alpha   90.00
_cell.angle_beta   90.00
_cell.angle_gamma   90.00
#
_symmetry.space_group_name_H-M   'P 1'
#
loop_
_entity.id
_entity.type
_entity.pdbx_description
1 polymer ?
#
loop_
_entity_poly.entity_id
_entity_poly.type
_entity_poly.pdbx_seq_one_letter_code
_entity_poly.pdbx_strand_id
1 'polypeptide(L)'
;MKIRKTLTTLALACLLTATLAAPALAADPTIVSPATTAGSAVNAAVDNAYTVTIPEKVDFGKLTKDSTGDALIKDLTVSAAGVVIPADKNLNVTVKGDGTSEAFTIDTAAGGIIGYNVYNTVDTTGTGVTTGGTFKDFEAGKPSTTQTVNGKVKLKNAPVHSGDYTGTLTFTCTVAAPTP
;
A
#
# COMPACT_ATOMS: atom_id res chain seq x y z
N MET A 1 35.57 -27.39 -0.96
CA MET A 1 34.98 -27.76 0.35
C MET A 1 33.90 -26.74 0.71
N LYS A 2 32.65 -27.22 0.82
CA LYS A 2 31.47 -26.68 1.53
C LYS A 2 30.92 -25.27 1.19
N ILE A 3 29.86 -25.30 0.38
CA ILE A 3 28.66 -24.42 0.37
C ILE A 3 28.15 -24.19 1.80
N ARG A 4 27.65 -22.99 2.15
CA ARG A 4 26.37 -22.79 2.89
C ARG A 4 25.68 -21.47 2.54
N LYS A 5 24.47 -21.63 1.98
CA LYS A 5 23.40 -20.63 1.81
C LYS A 5 22.82 -20.27 3.18
N THR A 6 22.47 -19.01 3.41
CA THR A 6 21.57 -18.61 4.51
C THR A 6 20.43 -17.78 3.92
N LEU A 7 19.35 -18.51 3.62
CA LEU A 7 18.02 -17.99 3.34
C LEU A 7 17.35 -17.77 4.71
N THR A 8 17.06 -16.53 5.08
CA THR A 8 16.34 -16.19 6.31
C THR A 8 14.86 -16.52 6.15
N THR A 9 14.49 -17.74 6.57
CA THR A 9 13.11 -18.19 6.74
C THR A 9 12.39 -17.37 7.80
N LEU A 10 11.30 -16.73 7.38
CA LEU A 10 10.26 -16.10 8.19
C LEU A 10 9.62 -17.18 9.09
N ALA A 11 9.89 -17.13 10.39
CA ALA A 11 9.30 -18.05 11.36
C ALA A 11 7.91 -17.55 11.77
N LEU A 12 6.86 -18.02 11.10
CA LEU A 12 5.48 -17.91 11.58
C LEU A 12 5.23 -19.02 12.61
N ALA A 13 5.48 -18.73 13.89
CA ALA A 13 5.27 -19.65 14.99
C ALA A 13 3.79 -19.71 15.39
N CYS A 14 3.02 -20.59 14.76
CA CYS A 14 1.76 -21.07 15.33
C CYS A 14 2.05 -22.24 16.28
N LEU A 15 2.13 -21.96 17.59
CA LEU A 15 1.96 -22.98 18.63
C LEU A 15 0.96 -22.47 19.67
N LEU A 16 -0.33 -22.75 19.43
CA LEU A 16 -1.35 -22.78 20.47
C LEU A 16 -1.63 -24.24 20.82
N THR A 17 -1.03 -24.74 21.90
CA THR A 17 -1.52 -25.93 22.59
C THR A 17 -1.90 -25.55 24.01
N ALA A 18 -3.07 -24.93 24.15
CA ALA A 18 -3.75 -24.82 25.43
C ALA A 18 -4.66 -26.05 25.58
N THR A 19 -4.34 -26.92 26.53
CA THR A 19 -5.24 -27.99 26.98
C THR A 19 -6.45 -27.34 27.63
N LEU A 20 -7.55 -27.18 26.88
CA LEU A 20 -8.79 -26.64 27.42
C LEU A 20 -9.51 -27.76 28.18
N ALA A 21 -9.68 -27.60 29.49
CA ALA A 21 -10.63 -28.40 30.27
C ALA A 21 -12.04 -28.19 29.67
N ALA A 22 -12.74 -29.29 29.38
CA ALA A 22 -14.07 -29.22 28.78
C ALA A 22 -15.10 -28.67 29.78
N PRO A 23 -15.93 -27.68 29.40
CA PRO A 23 -17.07 -27.28 30.22
C PRO A 23 -18.12 -28.40 30.22
N ALA A 24 -18.42 -28.95 31.40
CA ALA A 24 -19.45 -29.97 31.59
C ALA A 24 -20.65 -29.36 32.32
N LEU A 25 -21.84 -29.51 31.73
CA LEU A 25 -23.12 -29.19 32.37
C LEU A 25 -23.67 -30.48 32.97
N ALA A 26 -23.73 -30.54 34.30
CA ALA A 26 -24.43 -31.61 35.03
C ALA A 26 -25.74 -31.07 35.60
N ALA A 27 -26.82 -31.85 35.49
CA ALA A 27 -28.11 -31.56 36.10
C ALA A 27 -28.46 -32.68 37.09
N ASP A 28 -28.83 -32.32 38.32
CA ASP A 28 -29.37 -33.27 39.31
C ASP A 28 -30.87 -33.48 39.00
N PRO A 29 -31.31 -34.71 38.67
CA PRO A 29 -32.69 -34.99 38.29
C PRO A 29 -33.69 -34.88 39.45
N THR A 30 -33.23 -34.72 40.69
CA THR A 30 -34.10 -34.71 41.89
C THR A 30 -34.51 -33.32 42.37
N ILE A 31 -33.95 -32.26 41.80
CA ILE A 31 -34.23 -30.86 42.17
C ILE A 31 -34.67 -30.10 40.92
N VAL A 32 -35.76 -29.31 41.02
CA VAL A 32 -36.08 -28.26 40.04
C VAL A 32 -34.96 -27.23 40.12
N SER A 33 -33.89 -27.49 39.38
CA SER A 33 -32.68 -26.69 39.39
C SER A 33 -32.87 -25.48 38.47
N PRO A 34 -32.39 -24.29 38.86
CA PRO A 34 -32.33 -23.15 37.94
C PRO A 34 -31.51 -23.53 36.70
N ALA A 35 -31.80 -22.92 35.55
CA ALA A 35 -31.12 -23.22 34.29
C ALA A 35 -29.59 -23.17 34.45
N THR A 36 -28.90 -24.24 34.08
CA THR A 36 -27.45 -24.31 34.07
C THR A 36 -26.92 -23.86 32.71
N THR A 37 -25.98 -22.91 32.71
CA THR A 37 -25.38 -22.34 31.49
C THR A 37 -23.87 -22.57 31.50
N ALA A 38 -23.33 -23.12 30.42
CA ALA A 38 -21.89 -23.19 30.17
C ALA A 38 -21.60 -22.79 28.72
N GLY A 39 -20.44 -22.20 28.47
CA GLY A 39 -20.02 -21.73 27.14
C GLY A 39 -18.86 -22.56 26.60
N SER A 40 -18.76 -22.64 25.27
CA SER A 40 -17.58 -23.14 24.56
C SER A 40 -16.88 -21.97 23.87
N ALA A 41 -15.54 -22.00 23.83
CA ALA A 41 -14.79 -21.02 23.05
C ALA A 41 -14.94 -21.32 21.55
N VAL A 42 -15.20 -20.28 20.76
CA VAL A 42 -15.19 -20.34 19.28
C VAL A 42 -14.06 -19.43 18.82
N ASN A 43 -13.08 -19.98 18.10
CA ASN A 43 -11.87 -19.26 17.72
C ASN A 43 -11.60 -19.42 16.21
N ALA A 44 -11.12 -18.34 15.59
CA ALA A 44 -10.60 -18.33 14.23
C ALA A 44 -9.38 -17.39 14.17
N ALA A 45 -8.42 -17.73 13.31
CA ALA A 45 -7.28 -16.87 12.99
C ALA A 45 -7.31 -16.56 11.50
N VAL A 46 -7.06 -15.30 11.15
CA VAL A 46 -7.08 -14.80 9.77
C VAL A 46 -5.81 -13.98 9.57
N ASP A 47 -5.03 -14.33 8.56
CA ASP A 47 -3.84 -13.58 8.19
C ASP A 47 -4.19 -12.30 7.44
N ASN A 48 -3.25 -11.34 7.44
CA ASN A 48 -3.39 -10.15 6.61
C ASN A 48 -3.34 -10.54 5.12
N ALA A 49 -4.26 -10.00 4.34
CA ALA A 49 -4.30 -10.15 2.89
C ALA A 49 -4.68 -8.83 2.23
N TYR A 50 -4.01 -8.51 1.13
CA TYR A 50 -4.34 -7.39 0.24
C TYR A 50 -3.58 -7.53 -1.08
N THR A 51 -4.09 -6.92 -2.13
CA THR A 51 -3.38 -6.72 -3.40
C THR A 51 -3.39 -5.24 -3.74
N VAL A 52 -2.22 -4.66 -4.00
CA VAL A 52 -2.09 -3.28 -4.47
C VAL A 52 -1.64 -3.30 -5.93
N THR A 53 -2.37 -2.58 -6.78
CA THR A 53 -2.04 -2.42 -8.19
C THR A 53 -1.58 -0.99 -8.44
N ILE A 54 -0.38 -0.85 -8.99
CA ILE A 54 0.23 0.40 -9.45
C ILE A 54 0.44 0.33 -10.97
N PRO A 55 0.55 1.45 -11.70
CA PRO A 55 0.88 1.41 -13.12
C PRO A 55 2.32 0.91 -13.32
N GLU A 56 2.53 0.12 -14.37
CA GLU A 56 3.86 -0.37 -14.76
C GLU A 56 4.81 0.77 -15.11
N LYS A 57 4.30 1.79 -15.81
CA LYS A 57 5.04 3.01 -16.17
C LYS A 57 4.11 4.21 -16.29
N VAL A 58 4.69 5.40 -16.11
CA VAL A 58 4.07 6.68 -16.47
C VAL A 58 4.84 7.24 -17.65
N ASP A 59 4.22 7.21 -18.84
CA ASP A 59 4.89 7.53 -20.10
C ASP A 59 4.44 8.90 -20.63
N PHE A 60 5.36 9.86 -20.64
CA PHE A 60 5.13 11.19 -21.21
C PHE A 60 5.23 11.21 -22.74
N GLY A 61 5.72 10.13 -23.36
CA GLY A 61 5.99 10.05 -24.79
C GLY A 61 7.07 11.04 -25.23
N LYS A 62 7.01 11.44 -26.49
CA LYS A 62 7.96 12.40 -27.05
C LYS A 62 7.54 13.83 -26.71
N LEU A 63 8.39 14.52 -25.95
CA LEU A 63 8.24 15.94 -25.63
C LEU A 63 9.13 16.81 -26.52
N THR A 64 8.78 18.09 -26.60
CA THR A 64 9.58 19.14 -27.25
C THR A 64 9.81 20.28 -26.27
N LYS A 65 10.73 21.19 -26.61
CA LYS A 65 10.97 22.41 -25.81
C LYS A 65 9.72 23.29 -25.64
N ASP A 66 8.74 23.15 -26.52
CA ASP A 66 7.51 23.94 -26.55
C ASP A 66 6.30 23.17 -25.95
N SER A 67 6.52 21.98 -25.38
CA SER A 67 5.48 21.19 -24.72
C SER A 67 4.91 21.91 -23.51
N THR A 68 3.58 22.05 -23.44
CA THR A 68 2.87 22.75 -22.37
C THR A 68 1.55 22.06 -22.04
N GLY A 69 0.90 22.48 -20.94
CA GLY A 69 -0.43 22.01 -20.56
C GLY A 69 -0.49 20.49 -20.39
N ASP A 70 -1.47 19.86 -21.03
CA ASP A 70 -1.77 18.42 -20.92
C ASP A 70 -0.63 17.52 -21.42
N ALA A 71 0.26 18.02 -22.28
CA ALA A 71 1.45 17.26 -22.69
C ALA A 71 2.37 16.94 -21.51
N LEU A 72 2.33 17.78 -20.46
CA LEU A 72 3.13 17.65 -19.25
C LEU A 72 2.39 16.93 -18.11
N ILE A 73 1.21 16.36 -18.37
CA ILE A 73 0.36 15.71 -17.36
C ILE A 73 0.04 14.28 -17.81
N LYS A 74 0.16 13.32 -16.89
CA LYS A 74 -0.21 11.91 -17.08
C LYS A 74 -0.95 11.35 -15.89
N ASP A 75 -1.68 10.27 -16.14
CA ASP A 75 -2.52 9.62 -15.14
C ASP A 75 -1.69 8.69 -14.25
N LEU A 76 -2.07 8.63 -12.97
CA LEU A 76 -1.46 7.76 -11.98
C LEU A 76 -2.55 7.16 -11.10
N THR A 77 -3.05 6.00 -11.49
CA THR A 77 -4.10 5.29 -10.76
C THR A 77 -3.50 4.20 -9.89
N VAL A 78 -3.80 4.23 -8.59
CA VAL A 78 -3.42 3.18 -7.65
C VAL A 78 -4.69 2.58 -7.05
N SER A 79 -4.72 1.26 -6.90
CA SER A 79 -5.87 0.58 -6.30
C SER A 79 -5.43 -0.50 -5.32
N ALA A 80 -6.31 -0.79 -4.35
CA ALA A 80 -6.17 -1.89 -3.42
C ALA A 80 -7.42 -2.76 -3.42
N ALA A 81 -7.26 -4.07 -3.49
CA ALA A 81 -8.34 -5.05 -3.48
C ALA A 81 -8.11 -6.10 -2.38
N GLY A 82 -9.21 -6.61 -1.84
CA GLY A 82 -9.18 -7.70 -0.85
C GLY A 82 -8.50 -7.31 0.45
N VAL A 83 -8.72 -6.08 0.93
CA VAL A 83 -8.01 -5.53 2.10
C VAL A 83 -8.58 -6.13 3.40
N VAL A 84 -7.93 -7.20 3.85
CA VAL A 84 -8.17 -7.90 5.11
C VAL A 84 -6.97 -7.66 6.02
N ILE A 85 -7.09 -6.68 6.91
CA ILE A 85 -6.07 -6.25 7.88
C ILE A 85 -6.79 -5.90 9.21
N PRO A 86 -6.09 -5.66 10.33
CA PRO A 86 -6.74 -5.33 11.60
C PRO A 86 -7.64 -4.09 11.48
N ALA A 87 -8.80 -4.12 12.13
CA ALA A 87 -9.86 -3.12 11.96
C ALA A 87 -9.46 -1.71 12.42
N ASP A 88 -8.45 -1.59 13.28
CA ASP A 88 -7.89 -0.32 13.78
C ASP A 88 -6.72 0.20 12.93
N LYS A 89 -6.50 -0.38 11.75
CA LYS A 89 -5.40 -0.06 10.83
C LYS A 89 -5.91 0.26 9.43
N ASN A 90 -5.09 0.97 8.67
CA ASN A 90 -5.26 1.15 7.23
C ASN A 90 -4.07 0.56 6.48
N LEU A 91 -4.28 0.26 5.20
CA LEU A 91 -3.21 -0.04 4.27
C LEU A 91 -2.70 1.28 3.69
N ASN A 92 -1.62 1.78 4.28
CA ASN A 92 -0.96 3.01 3.89
C ASN A 92 -0.03 2.77 2.71
N VAL A 93 -0.24 3.51 1.62
CA VAL A 93 0.64 3.52 0.45
C VAL A 93 1.36 4.85 0.40
N THR A 94 2.68 4.83 0.59
CA THR A 94 3.55 6.01 0.42
C THR A 94 4.23 6.00 -0.94
N VAL A 95 4.72 7.16 -1.36
CA VAL A 95 5.39 7.32 -2.66
C VAL A 95 6.64 8.20 -2.56
N LYS A 96 7.71 7.79 -3.24
CA LYS A 96 8.95 8.57 -3.35
C LYS A 96 9.59 8.45 -4.72
N GLY A 97 10.38 9.45 -5.11
CA GLY A 97 11.22 9.39 -6.30
C GLY A 97 12.58 8.78 -6.01
N ASP A 98 13.38 8.58 -7.06
CA ASP A 98 14.74 8.06 -7.01
C ASP A 98 15.82 9.14 -7.22
N GLY A 99 15.42 10.41 -7.38
CA GLY A 99 16.34 11.54 -7.41
C GLY A 99 17.07 11.74 -6.09
N THR A 100 18.04 12.66 -6.09
CA THR A 100 18.76 13.07 -4.87
C THR A 100 17.78 13.46 -3.75
N SER A 101 17.98 12.92 -2.56
CA SER A 101 17.06 13.07 -1.42
C SER A 101 15.63 12.59 -1.73
N GLU A 102 15.52 11.53 -2.54
CA GLU A 102 14.26 10.89 -2.93
C GLU A 102 13.34 11.83 -3.73
N ALA A 103 13.92 12.84 -4.38
CA ALA A 103 13.15 13.83 -5.14
C ALA A 103 12.45 13.21 -6.35
N PHE A 104 11.28 13.77 -6.66
CA PHE A 104 10.53 13.46 -7.88
C PHE A 104 11.19 14.11 -9.10
N THR A 105 12.14 13.40 -9.71
CA THR A 105 12.87 13.83 -10.89
C THR A 105 13.01 12.72 -11.92
N ILE A 106 13.08 13.10 -13.19
CA ILE A 106 13.59 12.26 -14.27
C ILE A 106 14.85 12.91 -14.83
N ASP A 107 15.84 12.11 -15.21
CA ASP A 107 17.12 12.58 -15.70
C ASP A 107 17.59 11.84 -16.94
N THR A 108 18.53 12.47 -17.65
CA THR A 108 19.23 11.89 -18.79
C THR A 108 20.64 11.52 -18.38
N ALA A 109 21.24 10.54 -19.07
CA ALA A 109 22.65 10.18 -18.88
C ALA A 109 23.63 11.37 -19.12
N ALA A 110 23.20 12.39 -19.87
CA ALA A 110 23.97 13.60 -20.16
C ALA A 110 23.75 14.75 -19.13
N GLY A 111 23.00 14.51 -18.05
CA GLY A 111 22.85 15.47 -16.94
C GLY A 111 21.67 16.45 -17.05
N GLY A 112 20.81 16.31 -18.05
CA GLY A 112 19.53 17.01 -18.07
C GLY A 112 18.58 16.45 -17.00
N ILE A 113 17.94 17.31 -16.20
CA ILE A 113 17.02 16.92 -15.11
C ILE A 113 15.69 17.66 -15.27
N ILE A 114 14.58 16.97 -15.06
CA ILE A 114 13.23 17.55 -14.98
C ILE A 114 12.57 17.10 -13.68
N GLY A 115 12.14 18.06 -12.87
CA GLY A 115 11.31 17.76 -11.70
C GLY A 115 9.85 17.54 -12.08
N TYR A 116 9.16 16.68 -11.33
CA TYR A 116 7.71 16.50 -11.44
C TYR A 116 7.03 16.57 -10.07
N ASN A 117 5.72 16.75 -10.09
CA ASN A 117 4.85 16.63 -8.93
C ASN A 117 3.98 15.38 -9.09
N VAL A 118 3.68 14.73 -7.97
CA VAL A 118 2.75 13.61 -7.88
C VAL A 118 1.51 14.10 -7.16
N TYR A 119 0.33 13.83 -7.70
CA TYR A 119 -0.96 14.18 -7.13
C TYR A 119 -1.74 12.90 -6.87
N ASN A 120 -2.36 12.78 -5.69
CA ASN A 120 -3.29 11.71 -5.36
C ASN A 120 -4.75 12.09 -5.67
N THR A 121 -4.93 13.10 -6.50
CA THR A 121 -6.20 13.58 -7.03
C THR A 121 -6.03 13.91 -8.51
N VAL A 122 -7.16 14.05 -9.22
CA VAL A 122 -7.19 14.46 -10.63
C VAL A 122 -6.84 15.94 -10.82
N ASP A 123 -6.96 16.75 -9.76
CA ASP A 123 -6.63 18.17 -9.77
C ASP A 123 -5.12 18.40 -9.57
N THR A 124 -4.49 19.11 -10.51
CA THR A 124 -3.04 19.41 -10.49
C THR A 124 -2.73 20.86 -10.13
N THR A 125 -3.72 21.62 -9.65
CA THR A 125 -3.56 23.02 -9.26
C THR A 125 -3.11 23.20 -7.81
N GLY A 126 -3.37 22.21 -6.96
CA GLY A 126 -2.99 22.21 -5.54
C GLY A 126 -1.55 21.80 -5.25
N THR A 127 -1.28 21.53 -3.99
CA THR A 127 0.00 20.95 -3.53
C THR A 127 0.02 19.46 -3.82
N GLY A 128 1.07 18.99 -4.50
CA GLY A 128 1.29 17.56 -4.71
C GLY A 128 1.68 16.83 -3.42
N VAL A 129 1.65 15.50 -3.48
CA VAL A 129 2.18 14.61 -2.45
C VAL A 129 3.67 14.90 -2.28
N THR A 130 4.13 15.01 -1.02
CA THR A 130 5.55 15.17 -0.71
C THR A 130 6.26 13.82 -0.85
N THR A 131 7.56 13.83 -1.15
CA THR A 131 8.33 12.58 -1.20
C THR A 131 8.31 11.87 0.15
N GLY A 132 8.14 10.55 0.13
CA GLY A 132 7.92 9.71 1.31
C GLY A 132 6.52 9.88 1.94
N GLY A 133 5.69 10.78 1.42
CA GLY A 133 4.35 11.05 1.92
C GLY A 133 3.32 10.00 1.52
N THR A 134 2.20 10.00 2.23
CA THR A 134 1.05 9.15 1.93
C THR A 134 0.42 9.53 0.60
N PHE A 135 0.41 8.59 -0.35
CA PHE A 135 -0.38 8.68 -1.56
C PHE A 135 -1.85 8.37 -1.26
N LYS A 136 -2.11 7.26 -0.54
CA LYS A 136 -3.46 6.87 -0.11
C LYS A 136 -3.41 5.93 1.09
N ASP A 137 -4.33 6.15 2.03
CA ASP A 137 -4.74 5.17 3.03
C ASP A 137 -5.99 4.43 2.52
N PHE A 138 -5.86 3.12 2.32
CA PHE A 138 -6.98 2.24 1.96
C PHE A 138 -7.60 1.62 3.21
N GLU A 139 -8.94 1.64 3.27
CA GLU A 139 -9.70 1.16 4.42
C GLU A 139 -9.56 -0.36 4.60
N ALA A 140 -9.47 -0.81 5.84
CA ALA A 140 -9.59 -2.23 6.20
C ALA A 140 -11.01 -2.77 5.97
N GLY A 141 -11.15 -4.10 6.04
CA GLY A 141 -12.46 -4.77 6.01
C GLY A 141 -13.15 -4.74 4.65
N LYS A 142 -12.37 -4.71 3.56
CA LYS A 142 -12.87 -4.68 2.17
C LYS A 142 -12.47 -5.96 1.41
N PRO A 143 -12.92 -7.16 1.82
CA PRO A 143 -12.46 -8.43 1.24
C PRO A 143 -12.90 -8.63 -0.22
N SER A 144 -13.97 -7.96 -0.66
CA SER A 144 -14.56 -8.11 -2.00
C SER A 144 -14.64 -6.79 -2.77
N THR A 145 -14.14 -5.70 -2.22
CA THR A 145 -14.21 -4.36 -2.82
C THR A 145 -12.83 -3.90 -3.27
N THR A 146 -12.76 -3.33 -4.46
CA THR A 146 -11.57 -2.59 -4.93
C THR A 146 -11.74 -1.12 -4.58
N GLN A 147 -10.76 -0.56 -3.90
CA GLN A 147 -10.65 0.85 -3.59
C GLN A 147 -9.65 1.48 -4.57
N THR A 148 -10.02 2.58 -5.20
CA THR A 148 -9.21 3.23 -6.24
C THR A 148 -9.00 4.69 -5.92
N VAL A 149 -7.77 5.17 -6.12
CA VAL A 149 -7.41 6.59 -6.12
C VAL A 149 -6.90 6.96 -7.52
N ASN A 150 -7.46 8.03 -8.07
CA ASN A 150 -7.08 8.57 -9.38
C ASN A 150 -6.23 9.82 -9.16
N GLY A 151 -4.93 9.65 -9.35
CA GLY A 151 -3.93 10.69 -9.28
C GLY A 151 -3.41 11.13 -10.64
N LYS A 152 -2.45 12.06 -10.61
CA LYS A 152 -1.72 12.57 -11.79
C LYS A 152 -0.24 12.73 -11.48
N VAL A 153 0.60 12.65 -12.51
CA VAL A 153 1.98 13.13 -12.50
C VAL A 153 2.07 14.33 -13.42
N LYS A 154 2.69 15.42 -12.96
CA LYS A 154 2.87 16.64 -13.75
C LYS A 154 4.34 17.07 -13.77
N LEU A 155 4.93 17.15 -14.95
CA LEU A 155 6.26 17.75 -15.10
C LEU A 155 6.18 19.24 -14.77
N LYS A 156 7.15 19.73 -14.00
CA LYS A 156 7.19 21.14 -13.60
C LYS A 156 7.46 22.05 -14.81
N ASN A 157 8.29 21.58 -15.74
CA ASN A 157 8.77 22.33 -16.89
C ASN A 157 8.90 21.43 -18.12
N ALA A 158 8.90 22.04 -19.31
CA ALA A 158 9.28 21.39 -20.56
C ALA A 158 10.79 21.01 -20.56
N PRO A 159 11.21 19.98 -21.32
CA PRO A 159 12.62 19.64 -21.45
C PRO A 159 13.43 20.77 -22.10
N VAL A 160 14.59 21.07 -21.53
CA VAL A 160 15.57 22.04 -22.07
C VAL A 160 16.80 21.36 -22.70
N HIS A 161 17.01 20.07 -22.42
CA HIS A 161 18.04 19.25 -23.04
C HIS A 161 17.39 18.09 -23.80
N SER A 162 18.05 17.63 -24.86
CA SER A 162 17.64 16.43 -25.59
C SER A 162 18.16 15.17 -24.90
N GLY A 163 17.39 14.09 -24.96
CA GLY A 163 17.78 12.77 -24.46
C GLY A 163 16.57 12.01 -23.94
N ASP A 164 16.80 10.75 -23.61
CA ASP A 164 15.80 9.93 -22.92
C ASP A 164 15.87 10.25 -21.42
N TYR A 165 14.76 10.76 -20.90
CA TYR A 165 14.62 11.04 -19.48
C TYR A 165 13.98 9.83 -18.79
N THR A 166 14.65 9.30 -17.78
CA THR A 166 14.15 8.17 -16.99
C THR A 166 14.18 8.49 -15.50
N GLY A 167 13.35 7.80 -14.73
CA GLY A 167 13.32 7.88 -13.29
C GLY A 167 12.33 6.86 -12.74
N THR A 168 12.33 6.67 -11.43
CA THR A 168 11.61 5.61 -10.76
C THR A 168 10.71 6.19 -9.68
N LEU A 169 9.43 5.85 -9.76
CA LEU A 169 8.47 6.12 -8.70
C LEU A 169 8.32 4.86 -7.85
N THR A 170 8.72 4.93 -6.59
CA THR A 170 8.67 3.80 -5.66
C THR A 170 7.48 3.93 -4.73
N PHE A 171 6.60 2.93 -4.74
CA PHE A 171 5.47 2.82 -3.81
C PHE A 171 5.79 1.83 -2.70
N THR A 172 5.47 2.19 -1.45
CA THR A 172 5.66 1.30 -0.29
C THR A 172 4.33 1.09 0.40
N CYS A 173 3.98 -0.17 0.67
CA CYS A 173 2.76 -0.55 1.38
C CYS A 173 3.08 -0.88 2.83
N THR A 174 2.37 -0.28 3.78
CA THR A 174 2.49 -0.57 5.20
C THR A 174 1.11 -0.71 5.84
N VAL A 175 0.99 -1.60 6.83
CA VAL A 175 -0.21 -1.69 7.67
C VAL A 175 0.07 -0.89 8.92
N ALA A 176 -0.59 0.26 9.06
CA ALA A 176 -0.32 1.23 10.13
C ALA A 176 -1.63 1.77 10.70
N ALA A 177 -1.54 2.45 11.85
CA ALA A 177 -2.66 3.23 12.35
C ALA A 177 -3.07 4.27 11.28
N PRO A 178 -4.36 4.63 11.17
CA PRO A 178 -4.80 5.65 10.23
C PRO A 178 -4.00 6.94 10.42
N THR A 179 -3.56 7.56 9.33
CA THR A 179 -3.00 8.92 9.39
C THR A 179 -4.14 9.87 9.79
N PRO A 180 -3.99 10.72 10.82
CA PRO A 180 -5.01 11.68 11.22
C PRO A 180 -5.29 12.76 10.17
#